data_AF-A0A235B9M5-F1
#
_entry.id   AF-A0A235B9M5-F1
#
_cell.length_a   1.000
_cell.length_b   1.000
_cell.length_c   1.000
_cell.angle_alpha   90.00
_cell.angle_beta   90.00
_cell.angle_gamma   90.00
#
_symmetry.space_group_name_H-M   'P 1'
#
loop_
_entity.id
_entity.type
_entity.pdbx_description
1 polymer ?
#
loop_
_entity_poly.entity_id
_entity_poly.type
_entity_poly.pdbx_seq_one_letter_code
_entity_poly.pdbx_strand_id
1 'polypeptide(L)'
;MLNRKTLGKKVALGAVVCLVLSLLFSLMISPSAVQLEQEEGESPGKTVPLSPGLYWIGVIGFTVWFMALGLLLFLIVSLVVWLWKGMKRKEG
;
A
#
# COMPACT_ATOMS: atom_id res chain seq x y z
N MET A 1 -30.10 -10.98 -9.52
CA MET A 1 -29.59 -9.68 -10.03
C MET A 1 -28.82 -8.98 -8.92
N LEU A 2 -27.49 -8.90 -8.99
CA LEU A 2 -26.71 -8.17 -7.98
C LEU A 2 -26.87 -6.66 -8.24
N ASN A 3 -27.50 -5.95 -7.31
CA ASN A 3 -27.80 -4.53 -7.44
C ASN A 3 -26.48 -3.73 -7.55
N ARG A 4 -26.24 -3.03 -8.66
CA ARG A 4 -25.00 -2.26 -8.90
C ARG A 4 -24.68 -1.28 -7.75
N LYS A 5 -25.69 -0.80 -7.02
CA LYS A 5 -25.53 0.08 -5.86
C LYS A 5 -24.88 -0.60 -4.65
N THR A 6 -25.13 -1.90 -4.42
CA THR A 6 -24.49 -2.62 -3.30
C THR A 6 -23.07 -3.08 -3.64
N LEU A 7 -22.78 -3.30 -4.92
CA LEU A 7 -21.42 -3.63 -5.38
C LEU A 7 -20.46 -2.44 -5.18
N GLY A 8 -20.88 -1.23 -5.56
CA GLY A 8 -20.07 -0.01 -5.40
C GLY A 8 -19.73 0.30 -3.93
N LYS A 9 -20.67 0.10 -3.00
CA LYS A 9 -20.43 0.28 -1.56
C LYS A 9 -19.38 -0.70 -1.01
N LYS A 10 -19.39 -1.96 -1.45
CA LYS A 10 -18.39 -2.96 -1.02
C LYS A 10 -16.99 -2.65 -1.56
N VAL A 11 -16.90 -2.19 -2.81
CA VAL A 11 -15.63 -1.77 -3.42
C VAL A 11 -15.08 -0.52 -2.73
N ALA A 12 -15.92 0.46 -2.45
CA ALA A 12 -15.53 1.66 -1.71
C ALA A 12 -15.04 1.32 -0.29
N LEU A 13 -15.75 0.43 0.42
CA LEU A 13 -15.34 -0.03 1.75
C LEU A 13 -13.97 -0.73 1.69
N GLY A 14 -13.75 -1.60 0.69
CA GLY A 14 -12.46 -2.26 0.49
C GLY A 14 -11.32 -1.27 0.20
N ALA A 15 -11.59 -0.25 -0.61
CA ALA A 15 -10.60 0.81 -0.91
C ALA A 15 -10.26 1.63 0.34
N VAL A 16 -11.26 1.99 1.16
CA VAL A 16 -11.05 2.71 2.42
C VAL A 16 -10.24 1.85 3.40
N VAL A 17 -10.55 0.57 3.53
CA VAL A 17 -9.80 -0.34 4.41
C VAL A 17 -8.35 -0.50 3.92
N CYS A 18 -8.11 -0.64 2.62
CA CYS A 18 -6.77 -0.67 2.04
C CYS A 18 -6.00 0.63 2.32
N LEU A 19 -6.64 1.79 2.17
CA LEU A 19 -6.02 3.08 2.47
C LEU A 19 -5.61 3.18 3.95
N VAL A 20 -6.51 2.82 4.87
CA VAL A 20 -6.24 2.87 6.31
C VAL A 20 -5.11 1.91 6.69
N LEU A 21 -5.12 0.68 6.16
CA LEU A 21 -4.05 -0.28 6.43
C LEU A 21 -2.71 0.17 5.85
N SER A 22 -2.70 0.72 4.63
CA SER A 22 -1.48 1.25 3.99
C SER A 22 -0.88 2.41 4.80
N LEU A 23 -1.74 3.25 5.36
CA LEU A 23 -1.34 4.41 6.15
C LEU A 23 -0.79 3.98 7.52
N LEU A 24 -1.45 3.01 8.18
CA LEU A 24 -0.94 2.40 9.42
C LEU A 24 0.41 1.71 9.21
N PHE A 25 0.55 0.93 8.14
CA PHE A 25 1.82 0.28 7.80
C PHE A 25 2.92 1.30 7.50
N SER A 26 2.60 2.38 6.79
CA SER A 26 3.57 3.44 6.50
C SER A 26 4.05 4.15 7.75
N LEU A 27 3.16 4.40 8.72
CA LEU A 27 3.55 5.00 10.01
C LEU A 27 4.42 4.05 10.86
N MET A 28 4.17 2.75 10.81
CA MET A 28 4.92 1.74 11.57
C MET A 28 6.27 1.37 10.95
N ILE A 29 6.37 1.39 9.61
CA ILE A 29 7.59 1.01 8.88
C ILE A 29 8.52 2.21 8.64
N SER A 30 7.97 3.44 8.57
CA SER A 30 8.80 4.60 8.25
C SER A 30 9.92 4.76 9.28
N PRO A 31 11.19 4.67 8.85
CA PRO A 31 12.30 4.83 9.77
C PRO A 31 12.24 6.24 10.36
N SER A 32 12.28 6.35 11.68
CA SER A 32 12.36 7.63 12.40
C SER A 32 13.80 8.09 12.63
N ALA A 33 14.75 7.17 12.47
CA ALA A 33 16.18 7.41 12.57
C ALA A 33 16.92 6.56 11.53
N VAL A 34 18.00 7.11 10.98
CA VAL A 34 18.93 6.38 10.10
C VAL A 34 20.26 6.29 10.82
N GLN A 35 20.83 5.09 10.89
CA GLN A 35 22.22 4.92 11.26
C GLN A 35 23.05 5.21 10.01
N LEU A 36 23.78 6.33 10.00
CA LEU A 36 24.75 6.59 8.95
C LEU A 36 25.92 5.62 9.14
N GLU A 37 26.26 4.85 8.11
CA GLU A 37 27.54 4.16 8.06
C GLU A 37 28.66 5.20 8.09
N GLN A 38 29.64 4.90 8.93
CA GLN A 38 30.64 5.84 9.41
C GLN A 38 31.85 5.83 8.47
N GLU A 39 32.29 7.00 7.99
CA GLU A 39 33.67 7.15 7.52
C GLU A 39 34.64 6.95 8.69
N GLU A 40 35.76 6.28 8.43
CA GLU A 40 36.75 5.82 9.42
C GLU A 40 37.15 6.93 10.41
N GLY A 41 36.76 6.80 11.69
CA GLY A 41 37.41 7.52 12.80
C GLY A 41 36.52 8.16 13.87
N GLU A 42 35.21 8.27 13.69
CA GLU A 42 34.32 8.87 14.70
C GLU A 42 33.64 7.80 15.60
N SER A 43 33.13 8.17 16.77
CA SER A 43 32.61 7.22 17.79
C SER A 43 31.36 6.44 17.33
N PRO A 44 31.17 5.18 17.76
CA PRO A 44 30.10 4.32 17.27
C PRO A 44 28.72 4.82 17.72
N GLY A 45 27.76 4.89 16.78
CA GLY A 45 26.34 4.91 17.11
C GLY A 45 25.63 6.26 17.17
N LYS A 46 26.07 7.27 16.42
CA LYS A 46 25.33 8.55 16.32
C LYS A 46 24.09 8.35 15.44
N THR A 47 22.98 7.96 16.06
CA THR A 47 21.65 7.99 15.44
C THR A 47 21.25 9.44 15.19
N VAL A 48 21.12 9.81 13.91
CA VAL A 48 20.66 11.16 13.55
C VAL A 48 19.14 11.09 13.37
N PRO A 49 18.35 11.88 14.11
CA PRO A 49 16.91 11.95 13.87
C PRO A 49 16.67 12.48 12.45
N LEU A 50 15.80 11.80 11.70
CA LEU A 50 15.41 12.27 10.38
C LEU A 50 14.74 13.64 10.50
N SER A 51 15.10 14.57 9.61
CA SER A 51 14.40 15.85 9.56
C SER A 51 12.90 15.59 9.31
N PRO A 52 11.99 16.38 9.90
CA PRO A 52 10.55 16.15 9.75
C PRO A 52 10.11 16.02 8.29
N GLY A 53 10.74 16.80 7.39
CA GLY A 53 10.48 16.72 5.95
C GLY A 53 10.84 15.35 5.34
N LEU A 54 12.00 14.79 5.67
CA LEU A 54 12.42 13.48 5.16
C LEU A 54 11.52 12.34 5.67
N TYR A 55 11.09 12.43 6.93
CA TYR A 55 10.14 11.48 7.51
C TYR A 55 8.82 11.45 6.73
N TRP A 56 8.22 12.63 6.50
CA TRP A 56 6.95 12.71 5.77
C TRP A 56 7.07 12.26 4.31
N ILE A 57 8.20 12.52 3.64
CA ILE A 57 8.48 12.00 2.30
C ILE A 57 8.50 10.46 2.31
N GLY A 58 9.13 9.85 3.32
CA GLY A 58 9.11 8.40 3.51
C GLY A 58 7.68 7.86 3.70
N VAL A 59 6.91 8.46 4.61
CA VAL A 59 5.51 8.07 4.87
C VAL A 59 4.66 8.15 3.60
N ILE A 60 4.78 9.25 2.83
CA ILE A 60 4.04 9.43 1.57
C ILE A 60 4.48 8.38 0.55
N GLY A 61 5.79 8.16 0.39
CA GLY A 61 6.34 7.17 -0.54
C GLY A 61 5.83 5.76 -0.25
N PHE A 62 5.90 5.33 1.00
CA PHE A 62 5.36 4.03 1.43
C PHE A 62 3.85 3.95 1.20
N THR A 63 3.10 5.00 1.55
CA THR A 63 1.63 5.00 1.41
C THR A 63 1.23 4.84 -0.06
N VAL A 64 1.86 5.59 -0.96
CA VAL A 64 1.62 5.51 -2.41
C VAL A 64 1.99 4.13 -2.95
N TRP A 65 3.11 3.57 -2.51
CA TRP A 65 3.57 2.25 -2.96
C TRP A 65 2.60 1.13 -2.56
N PHE A 66 2.15 1.12 -1.30
CA PHE A 66 1.15 0.16 -0.84
C PHE A 66 -0.22 0.35 -1.52
N MET A 67 -0.62 1.60 -1.77
CA MET A 67 -1.85 1.89 -2.49
C MET A 67 -1.81 1.37 -3.94
N ALA A 68 -0.66 1.52 -4.62
CA ALA A 68 -0.45 0.98 -5.96
C ALA A 68 -0.49 -0.55 -5.98
N LEU A 69 0.13 -1.22 -5.01
CA LEU A 69 0.04 -2.67 -4.84
C LEU A 69 -1.40 -3.15 -4.61
N GLY A 70 -2.15 -2.44 -3.76
CA GLY A 70 -3.56 -2.75 -3.51
C GLY A 70 -4.42 -2.63 -4.77
N LEU A 71 -4.22 -1.59 -5.56
CA LEU A 71 -4.88 -1.41 -6.85
C LEU A 71 -4.52 -2.51 -7.85
N LEU A 72 -3.24 -2.89 -7.93
CA LEU A 72 -2.78 -3.98 -8.79
C LEU A 72 -3.48 -5.30 -8.43
N LEU A 73 -3.52 -5.65 -7.13
CA LEU A 73 -4.21 -6.85 -6.66
C LEU A 73 -5.71 -6.80 -6.98
N PHE A 74 -6.35 -5.65 -6.80
CA PHE A 74 -7.76 -5.48 -7.14
C PHE A 74 -8.03 -5.70 -8.64
N LEU A 75 -7.15 -5.17 -9.51
CA LEU A 75 -7.24 -5.39 -10.96
C LEU A 75 -7.06 -6.87 -11.32
N ILE A 76 -6.07 -7.55 -10.72
CA ILE A 76 -5.84 -8.98 -10.94
C ILE A 76 -7.08 -9.79 -10.55
N VAL A 77 -7.62 -9.57 -9.35
CA VAL A 77 -8.84 -10.27 -8.89
C VAL A 77 -10.02 -9.98 -9.82
N SER A 78 -10.20 -8.73 -10.23
CA SER A 78 -11.26 -8.35 -11.18
C SER A 78 -11.10 -9.03 -12.53
N LEU A 79 -9.87 -9.14 -13.05
CA LEU A 79 -9.55 -9.82 -14.30
C LEU A 79 -9.83 -11.32 -14.21
N VAL A 80 -9.41 -11.97 -13.11
CA VAL A 80 -9.67 -13.39 -12.85
C VAL A 80 -11.16 -13.68 -12.81
N VAL A 81 -11.94 -12.86 -12.09
CA VAL A 81 -13.40 -12.98 -12.03
C VAL A 81 -14.03 -12.80 -13.41
N TRP A 82 -13.52 -11.85 -14.20
CA TRP A 82 -14.00 -11.62 -15.57
C TRP A 82 -13.71 -12.79 -16.51
N LEU A 83 -12.48 -13.32 -16.49
CA LEU A 83 -12.07 -14.49 -17.28
C LEU A 83 -12.88 -15.73 -16.91
N TRP A 84 -13.04 -16.01 -15.62
CA TRP A 84 -13.85 -17.12 -15.11
C TRP A 84 -15.30 -17.03 -15.61
N LYS A 85 -15.88 -15.82 -15.57
CA LYS A 85 -17.25 -15.58 -16.06
C LYS A 85 -17.35 -15.66 -17.58
N GLY A 86 -16.27 -15.39 -18.31
CA GLY A 86 -16.17 -15.59 -19.76
C GLY A 86 -16.15 -17.06 -20.14
N MET A 87 -15.38 -17.89 -19.43
CA MET A 87 -15.33 -19.34 -19.66
C MET A 87 -16.68 -20.01 -19.41
N LYS A 88 -17.35 -19.69 -18.30
CA LYS A 88 -18.69 -20.23 -17.99
C LYS A 88 -19.76 -19.91 -19.03
N ARG A 89 -19.57 -18.87 -19.85
CA ARG A 89 -20.50 -18.54 -20.95
C ARG A 89 -20.25 -19.33 -22.23
N LYS A 90 -19.11 -20.01 -22.37
CA LYS A 90 -18.80 -20.84 -23.54
C LYS A 90 -19.20 -22.30 -23.35
N GLU A 91 -19.49 -22.72 -22.13
CA GLU A 91 -19.85 -24.10 -21.76
C GLU A 91 -21.37 -24.33 -21.63
N GLY A 92 -22.20 -23.30 -21.80
CA GLY A 92 -23.66 -23.37 -21.63
C GLY A 92 -24.43 -22.84 -22.81
#